data_AF-A0A2M7X6F9-F1
#
_entry.id   AF-A0A2M7X6F9-F1
#
_cell.length_a   1.000
_cell.length_b   1.000
_cell.length_c   1.000
_cell.angle_alpha   90.00
_cell.angle_beta   90.00
_cell.angle_gamma   90.00
#
_symmetry.space_group_name_H-M   'P 1'
#
loop_
_entity.id
_entity.type
_entity.pdbx_description
1 polymer ?
#
loop_
_entity_poly.entity_id
_entity_poly.type
_entity_poly.pdbx_seq_one_letter_code
_entity_poly.pdbx_strand_id
1 'polypeptide(L)'
;MNSTIIKQISKFVIVGVINTGIDFAVLNALLFSTKIYSGRWLILFNSISFSAAVINSYFLNKYWTFKSQNVEDSKAKQFSQFLIISVIGISINDAIVYGLATFTSPLFGLSAQMWTNVAKLFATAASMVWNFIGYKFIVFKKKDSI
;
A
#
# COMPACT_ATOMS: atom_id res chain seq x y z
N MET A 1 29.03 -4.67 1.73
CA MET A 1 27.61 -4.92 1.36
C MET A 1 27.41 -4.46 -0.09
N ASN A 2 26.95 -5.33 -1.00
CA ASN A 2 26.94 -5.04 -2.45
C ASN A 2 26.13 -3.77 -2.77
N SER A 3 26.74 -2.82 -3.49
CA SER A 3 26.14 -1.53 -3.87
C SER A 3 24.81 -1.67 -4.65
N THR A 4 24.60 -2.80 -5.30
CA THR A 4 23.37 -3.15 -6.02
C THR A 4 22.17 -3.40 -5.09
N ILE A 5 22.37 -4.06 -3.94
CA ILE A 5 21.29 -4.38 -2.99
C ILE A 5 20.81 -3.10 -2.28
N ILE A 6 21.75 -2.25 -1.87
CA ILE A 6 21.43 -0.96 -1.24
C ILE A 6 20.61 -0.09 -2.21
N LYS A 7 21.01 -0.01 -3.48
CA LYS A 7 20.26 0.74 -4.50
C LYS A 7 18.84 0.20 -4.72
N GLN A 8 18.64 -1.12 -4.67
CA GLN A 8 17.31 -1.73 -4.81
C GLN A 8 16.42 -1.44 -3.60
N ILE A 9 16.94 -1.57 -2.38
CA ILE A 9 16.22 -1.24 -1.15
C ILE A 9 15.85 0.25 -1.14
N SER A 10 16.79 1.15 -1.47
CA SER A 10 16.50 2.58 -1.52
C SER A 10 15.39 2.91 -2.53
N LYS A 11 15.43 2.34 -3.75
CA LYS A 11 14.35 2.52 -4.73
C LYS A 11 13.00 2.00 -4.22
N PHE A 12 12.99 0.82 -3.59
CA PHE A 12 11.78 0.25 -3.01
C PHE A 12 11.18 1.15 -1.93
N VAL A 13 12.01 1.65 -1.01
CA VAL A 13 11.58 2.59 0.05
C VAL A 13 11.04 3.88 -0.56
N ILE A 14 11.73 4.46 -1.55
CA ILE A 14 11.27 5.70 -2.23
C ILE A 14 9.91 5.49 -2.90
N VAL A 15 9.74 4.41 -3.65
CA VAL A 15 8.45 4.09 -4.29
C VAL A 15 7.37 3.89 -3.23
N GLY A 16 7.67 3.20 -2.13
CA GLY A 16 6.74 3.02 -1.01
C GLY A 16 6.32 4.33 -0.35
N VAL A 17 7.25 5.26 -0.13
CA VAL A 17 6.97 6.59 0.42
C VAL A 17 6.08 7.40 -0.53
N ILE A 18 6.39 7.42 -1.83
CA ILE A 18 5.58 8.13 -2.83
C ILE A 18 4.17 7.56 -2.88
N ASN A 19 4.03 6.23 -2.92
CA ASN A 19 2.72 5.57 -2.95
C ASN A 19 1.91 5.86 -1.69
N THR A 20 2.56 5.85 -0.51
CA THR A 20 1.91 6.18 0.76
C THR A 20 1.45 7.65 0.75
N GLY A 21 2.28 8.56 0.25
CA GLY A 21 1.91 9.97 0.11
C GLY A 21 0.68 10.17 -0.79
N ILE A 22 0.65 9.49 -1.94
CA ILE A 22 -0.50 9.53 -2.86
C ILE A 22 -1.76 8.96 -2.20
N ASP A 23 -1.65 7.82 -1.53
CA ASP A 23 -2.77 7.17 -0.84
C ASP A 23 -3.38 8.12 0.21
N PHE A 24 -2.56 8.69 1.08
CA PHE A 24 -3.03 9.66 2.08
C PHE A 24 -3.60 10.93 1.46
N ALA A 25 -2.99 11.45 0.39
CA ALA A 25 -3.45 12.65 -0.29
C ALA A 25 -4.82 12.43 -0.94
N VAL A 26 -4.99 11.34 -1.69
CA VAL A 26 -6.27 11.02 -2.35
C VAL A 26 -7.36 10.73 -1.33
N LEU A 27 -7.05 9.97 -0.26
CA LEU A 27 -8.01 9.73 0.82
C LEU A 27 -8.44 11.04 1.45
N ASN A 28 -7.51 11.90 1.89
CA ASN A 28 -7.85 13.17 2.53
C ASN A 28 -8.60 14.12 1.59
N ALA A 29 -8.31 14.12 0.29
CA ALA A 29 -9.07 14.90 -0.69
C ALA A 29 -10.53 14.44 -0.76
N LEU A 30 -10.77 13.11 -0.80
CA LEU A 30 -12.13 12.54 -0.79
C LEU A 30 -12.87 12.83 0.51
N LEU A 31 -12.21 12.65 1.66
CA LEU A 31 -12.79 12.96 2.98
C LEU A 31 -13.11 14.46 3.11
N PHE A 32 -12.23 15.33 2.64
CA PHE A 32 -12.43 16.77 2.69
C PHE A 32 -13.57 17.24 1.78
N SER A 33 -13.70 16.65 0.59
CA SER A 33 -14.75 16.98 -0.37
C SER A 33 -16.13 16.47 0.05
N THR A 34 -16.20 15.26 0.61
CA THR A 34 -17.47 14.62 0.98
C THR A 34 -17.91 14.90 2.42
N LYS A 35 -16.98 15.31 3.29
CA LYS A 35 -17.17 15.46 4.75
C LYS A 35 -17.63 14.16 5.45
N ILE A 36 -17.39 13.01 4.81
CA ILE A 36 -17.72 11.69 5.36
C ILE A 36 -16.43 11.10 5.94
N TYR A 37 -16.39 10.93 7.26
CA TYR A 37 -15.20 10.48 7.99
C TYR A 37 -15.36 9.10 8.65
N SER A 38 -16.56 8.49 8.55
CA SER A 38 -16.90 7.19 9.12
C SER A 38 -17.95 6.47 8.26
N GLY A 39 -18.13 5.17 8.50
CA GLY A 39 -19.15 4.38 7.83
C GLY A 39 -18.68 3.73 6.53
N ARG A 40 -19.60 3.06 5.84
CA ARG A 40 -19.28 2.14 4.73
C ARG A 40 -18.63 2.84 3.52
N TRP A 41 -18.90 4.13 3.35
CA TRP A 41 -18.29 4.94 2.29
C TRP A 41 -16.77 5.08 2.45
N LEU A 42 -16.23 4.95 3.67
CA LEU A 42 -14.78 4.92 3.88
C LEU A 42 -14.09 3.78 3.14
N ILE A 43 -14.74 2.62 3.05
CA ILE A 43 -14.18 1.48 2.33
C ILE A 43 -13.98 1.86 0.86
N LEU A 44 -14.98 2.51 0.25
CA LEU A 44 -14.89 2.97 -1.13
C LEU A 44 -13.81 4.04 -1.31
N PHE A 45 -13.74 5.04 -0.44
CA PHE A 45 -12.73 6.10 -0.55
C PHE A 45 -11.30 5.56 -0.36
N ASN A 46 -11.12 4.67 0.61
CA ASN A 46 -9.83 4.05 0.90
C ASN A 46 -9.41 3.07 -0.21
N SER A 47 -10.36 2.34 -0.79
CA SER A 47 -10.14 1.53 -1.98
C SER A 47 -9.71 2.37 -3.18
N ILE A 48 -10.34 3.53 -3.43
CA ILE A 48 -9.97 4.44 -4.51
C ILE A 48 -8.57 5.01 -4.29
N SER A 49 -8.27 5.46 -3.07
CA SER A 49 -6.96 6.05 -2.74
C SER A 49 -5.82 5.05 -2.87
N PHE A 50 -6.02 3.83 -2.38
CA PHE A 50 -5.03 2.77 -2.50
C PHE A 50 -4.87 2.31 -3.95
N SER A 51 -5.96 2.24 -4.73
CA SER A 51 -5.89 1.94 -6.16
C SER A 51 -5.05 2.97 -6.92
N ALA A 52 -5.22 4.26 -6.63
CA ALA A 52 -4.39 5.32 -7.21
C ALA A 52 -2.90 5.13 -6.86
N ALA A 53 -2.58 4.76 -5.62
CA ALA A 53 -1.22 4.45 -5.20
C ALA A 53 -0.64 3.21 -5.90
N VAL A 54 -1.43 2.14 -6.08
CA VAL A 54 -1.00 0.92 -6.80
C VAL A 54 -0.75 1.21 -8.28
N ILE A 55 -1.63 2.00 -8.93
CA ILE A 55 -1.44 2.42 -10.31
C ILE A 55 -0.14 3.21 -10.44
N ASN A 56 0.10 4.19 -9.55
CA ASN A 56 1.36 4.93 -9.52
C ASN A 56 2.58 4.02 -9.31
N SER A 57 2.46 3.02 -8.43
CA SER A 57 3.49 2.00 -8.21
C SER A 57 3.85 1.26 -9.51
N TYR A 58 2.86 0.89 -10.32
CA TYR A 58 3.10 0.24 -11.60
C TYR A 58 3.89 1.14 -12.56
N PHE A 59 3.50 2.40 -12.71
CA PHE A 59 4.21 3.36 -13.56
C PHE A 59 5.65 3.59 -13.07
N LEU A 60 5.86 3.86 -11.78
CA LEU A 60 7.20 4.05 -11.22
C LEU A 60 8.08 2.81 -11.41
N ASN A 61 7.54 1.63 -11.12
CA ASN A 61 8.31 0.40 -11.27
C ASN A 61 8.64 0.12 -12.74
N LYS A 62 7.67 0.29 -13.64
CA LYS A 62 7.85 0.06 -15.09
C LYS A 62 8.86 1.03 -15.70
N TYR A 63 8.71 2.33 -15.47
CA TYR A 63 9.46 3.37 -16.18
C TYR A 63 10.76 3.80 -15.47
N TRP A 64 10.88 3.61 -14.15
CA TRP A 64 12.06 4.06 -13.39
C TRP A 64 12.85 2.91 -12.77
N THR A 65 12.18 1.95 -12.12
CA THR A 65 12.88 0.82 -11.48
C THR A 65 13.46 -0.14 -12.51
N PHE A 66 12.71 -0.45 -13.57
CA PHE A 66 13.01 -1.54 -14.50
C PHE A 66 13.45 -1.13 -15.92
N LYS A 67 13.71 0.16 -16.15
CA LYS A 67 14.02 0.77 -17.47
C LYS A 67 15.19 0.13 -18.26
N SER A 68 15.99 -0.78 -17.66
CA SER A 68 17.22 -1.32 -18.28
C SER A 68 17.34 -2.86 -18.34
N GLN A 69 16.27 -3.62 -18.09
CA GLN A 69 16.37 -5.08 -18.01
C GLN A 69 15.36 -5.76 -18.95
N ASN A 70 15.83 -6.18 -20.13
CA ASN A 70 15.11 -6.88 -21.21
C ASN A 70 14.81 -8.36 -20.88
N VAL A 71 14.07 -8.65 -19.79
CA VAL A 71 13.63 -10.02 -19.46
C VAL A 71 12.16 -9.97 -19.06
N GLU A 72 11.27 -10.23 -20.01
CA GLU A 72 9.83 -9.94 -19.87
C GLU A 72 9.07 -10.97 -19.02
N ASP A 73 9.42 -12.26 -19.08
CA ASP A 73 8.60 -13.32 -18.46
C ASP A 73 8.72 -13.41 -16.92
N SER A 74 9.92 -13.24 -16.36
CA SER A 74 10.09 -13.33 -14.89
C SER A 74 9.51 -12.10 -14.16
N LYS A 75 9.48 -10.95 -14.84
CA LYS A 75 8.99 -9.68 -14.30
C LYS A 75 7.47 -9.58 -14.29
N ALA A 76 6.81 -10.06 -15.34
CA ALA A 76 5.35 -10.11 -15.39
C ALA A 76 4.80 -10.97 -14.24
N LYS A 77 5.41 -12.14 -14.00
CA LYS A 77 5.04 -13.02 -12.89
C LYS A 77 5.25 -12.37 -11.52
N GLN A 78 6.39 -11.72 -11.29
CA GLN A 78 6.65 -10.99 -10.04
C GLN A 78 5.68 -9.83 -9.83
N PHE A 79 5.30 -9.13 -10.92
CA PHE A 79 4.33 -8.05 -10.87
C PHE A 79 2.90 -8.55 -10.59
N SER A 80 2.47 -9.65 -11.21
CA SER A 80 1.18 -10.28 -10.89
C SER A 80 1.12 -10.75 -9.43
N GLN A 81 2.21 -11.33 -8.92
CA GLN A 81 2.32 -11.69 -7.50
C GLN A 81 2.29 -10.45 -6.59
N PHE A 82 2.93 -9.36 -7.00
CA PHE A 82 2.85 -8.07 -6.33
C PHE A 82 1.41 -7.55 -6.25
N LEU A 83 0.67 -7.61 -7.35
CA LEU A 83 -0.73 -7.21 -7.36
C LEU A 83 -1.59 -8.07 -6.43
N ILE A 84 -1.44 -9.40 -6.46
CA ILE A 84 -2.22 -10.31 -5.59
C ILE A 84 -1.96 -10.00 -4.10
N ILE A 85 -0.70 -9.85 -3.71
CA ILE A 85 -0.33 -9.52 -2.33
C ILE A 85 -0.89 -8.15 -1.94
N SER A 86 -0.78 -7.17 -2.84
CA SER A 86 -1.30 -5.81 -2.63
C SER A 86 -2.82 -5.78 -2.53
N VAL A 87 -3.55 -6.62 -3.26
CA VAL A 87 -5.01 -6.77 -3.13
C VAL A 87 -5.37 -7.33 -1.77
N ILE A 88 -4.67 -8.34 -1.24
CA ILE A 88 -4.96 -8.79 0.14
C ILE A 88 -4.59 -7.70 1.15
N GLY A 89 -3.50 -6.97 0.89
CA GLY A 89 -3.09 -5.80 1.67
C GLY A 89 -4.16 -4.70 1.71
N ILE A 90 -4.88 -4.44 0.60
CA ILE A 90 -5.99 -3.47 0.56
C ILE A 90 -7.12 -3.91 1.47
N SER A 91 -7.48 -5.19 1.46
CA SER A 91 -8.60 -5.70 2.26
C SER A 91 -8.29 -5.62 3.75
N ILE A 92 -7.05 -5.92 4.15
CA ILE A 92 -6.58 -5.73 5.53
C ILE A 92 -6.63 -4.24 5.90
N ASN A 93 -6.16 -3.37 4.99
CA ASN A 93 -6.16 -1.93 5.22
C ASN A 93 -7.59 -1.39 5.41
N ASP A 94 -8.50 -1.73 4.49
CA ASP A 94 -9.91 -1.34 4.52
C ASP A 94 -10.60 -1.83 5.79
N ALA A 95 -10.39 -3.09 6.18
CA ALA A 95 -10.98 -3.65 7.39
C ALA A 95 -10.55 -2.88 8.65
N ILE A 96 -9.27 -2.52 8.75
CA ILE A 96 -8.74 -1.77 9.89
C ILE A 96 -9.22 -0.31 9.87
N VAL A 97 -9.18 0.37 8.72
CA VAL A 97 -9.67 1.75 8.58
C VAL A 97 -11.15 1.82 8.92
N TYR A 98 -11.96 0.94 8.31
CA TYR A 98 -13.40 0.89 8.56
C TYR A 98 -13.68 0.55 10.03
N GLY A 99 -12.99 -0.46 10.58
CA GLY A 99 -13.15 -0.91 11.95
C GLY A 99 -12.89 0.18 12.97
N LEU A 100 -11.70 0.79 12.89
CA LEU A 100 -11.28 1.85 13.81
C LEU A 100 -12.08 3.14 13.59
N ALA A 101 -12.16 3.65 12.36
CA ALA A 101 -12.81 4.94 12.12
C ALA A 101 -14.34 4.91 12.30
N THR A 102 -14.99 3.73 12.21
CA THR A 102 -16.45 3.62 12.32
C THR A 102 -16.92 3.15 13.70
N PHE A 103 -16.27 2.16 14.30
CA PHE A 103 -16.75 1.56 15.55
C PHE A 103 -16.05 2.07 16.80
N THR A 104 -15.04 2.95 16.65
CA THR A 104 -14.37 3.58 17.79
C THR A 104 -14.51 5.08 17.72
N SER A 105 -14.86 5.70 18.85
CA SER A 105 -14.95 7.15 18.95
C SER A 105 -13.55 7.78 18.91
N PRO A 106 -13.40 9.00 18.33
CA PRO A 106 -12.13 9.71 18.36
C PRO A 106 -11.59 9.86 19.79
N LEU A 107 -10.35 9.41 19.99
CA LEU A 107 -9.65 9.56 21.26
C LEU A 107 -8.87 10.88 21.29
N PHE A 108 -8.46 11.32 22.50
CA PHE A 108 -7.57 12.48 22.70
C PHE A 108 -8.09 13.82 22.14
N GLY A 109 -9.41 13.98 21.98
CA GLY A 109 -10.01 15.19 21.40
C GLY A 109 -9.71 15.38 19.91
N LEU A 110 -9.30 14.32 19.21
CA LEU A 110 -9.03 14.37 17.78
C LEU A 110 -10.33 14.64 16.99
N SER A 111 -10.21 15.42 15.92
CA SER A 111 -11.31 15.55 14.96
C SER A 111 -11.57 14.22 14.26
N ALA A 112 -12.79 14.02 13.74
CA ALA A 112 -13.13 12.81 13.01
C ALA A 112 -12.15 12.54 11.85
N GLN A 113 -11.74 13.57 11.12
CA GLN A 113 -10.73 13.46 10.07
C GLN A 113 -9.37 13.00 10.59
N MET A 114 -8.89 13.58 11.69
CA MET A 114 -7.62 13.17 12.30
C MET A 114 -7.69 11.73 12.80
N TRP A 115 -8.83 11.32 13.36
CA TRP A 115 -9.07 9.95 13.78
C TRP A 115 -9.02 8.96 12.62
N THR A 116 -9.66 9.28 11.49
CA THR A 116 -9.56 8.47 10.26
C THR A 116 -8.11 8.34 9.78
N ASN A 117 -7.31 9.42 9.86
CA ASN A 117 -5.90 9.38 9.49
C ASN A 117 -5.05 8.53 10.45
N VAL A 118 -5.34 8.54 11.75
CA VAL A 118 -4.71 7.64 12.73
C VAL A 118 -5.06 6.18 12.41
N ALA A 119 -6.34 5.89 12.17
CA ALA A 119 -6.79 4.57 11.75
C ALA A 119 -6.08 4.12 10.46
N LYS A 120 -5.97 5.01 9.46
CA LYS A 120 -5.24 4.77 8.22
C LYS A 120 -3.76 4.49 8.44
N LEU A 121 -3.11 5.19 9.37
CA LEU A 121 -1.70 4.96 9.69
C LEU A 121 -1.49 3.55 10.24
N PHE A 122 -2.30 3.13 11.22
CA PHE A 122 -2.25 1.76 11.76
C PHE A 122 -2.57 0.70 10.70
N ALA A 123 -3.60 0.94 9.89
CA ALA A 123 -3.96 0.06 8.79
C ALA A 123 -2.83 -0.10 7.77
N THR A 124 -2.11 0.98 7.49
CA THR A 124 -0.99 0.98 6.52
C THR A 124 0.22 0.25 7.11
N ALA A 125 0.51 0.42 8.39
CA ALA A 125 1.55 -0.35 9.07
C ALA A 125 1.23 -1.86 9.05
N ALA A 126 0.00 -2.24 9.38
CA ALA A 126 -0.44 -3.64 9.36
C ALA A 126 -0.39 -4.24 7.94
N SER A 127 -0.87 -3.50 6.92
CA SER A 127 -0.80 -3.96 5.53
C SER A 127 0.63 -4.04 5.01
N MET A 128 1.54 -3.17 5.45
CA MET A 128 2.97 -3.28 5.15
C MET A 128 3.59 -4.55 5.73
N VAL A 129 3.25 -4.91 6.97
CA VAL A 129 3.71 -6.17 7.59
C VAL A 129 3.22 -7.38 6.77
N TRP A 130 1.94 -7.38 6.39
CA TRP A 130 1.39 -8.41 5.50
C TRP A 130 2.15 -8.47 4.17
N ASN A 131 2.32 -7.32 3.51
CA ASN A 131 3.01 -7.26 2.22
C ASN A 131 4.44 -7.81 2.33
N PHE A 132 5.18 -7.47 3.40
CA PHE A 132 6.52 -7.99 3.64
C PHE A 132 6.53 -9.51 3.80
N ILE A 133 5.62 -10.06 4.61
CA ILE A 133 5.50 -11.51 4.83
C ILE A 133 5.12 -12.20 3.52
N GLY A 134 4.12 -11.68 2.80
CA GLY A 134 3.69 -12.20 1.50
C GLY A 134 4.85 -12.23 0.49
N TYR A 135 5.60 -11.14 0.37
CA TYR A 135 6.77 -11.11 -0.51
C TYR A 135 7.83 -12.13 -0.09
N LYS A 136 8.16 -12.17 1.20
CA LYS A 136 9.19 -13.07 1.73
C LYS A 136 8.86 -14.54 1.53
N PHE A 137 7.63 -14.97 1.79
CA PHE A 137 7.28 -16.39 1.85
C PHE A 137 6.58 -16.92 0.60
N ILE A 138 5.90 -16.07 -0.18
CA ILE A 138 5.14 -16.49 -1.37
C ILE A 138 5.94 -16.19 -2.65
N VAL A 139 6.59 -15.03 -2.73
CA VAL A 139 7.33 -14.60 -3.94
C VAL A 139 8.75 -15.13 -3.92
N PHE A 140 9.47 -14.95 -2.81
CA PHE A 140 10.86 -15.40 -2.66
C PHE A 140 10.98 -16.83 -2.13
N LYS A 141 10.02 -17.70 -2.43
CA LYS A 141 10.14 -19.14 -2.14
C LYS A 141 11.40 -19.64 -2.84
N LYS A 142 12.45 -19.88 -2.05
CA LYS A 142 13.71 -20.44 -2.54
C LYS A 142 13.35 -21.76 -3.21
N LYS A 143 13.57 -21.85 -4.53
CA LYS A 143 13.47 -23.12 -5.23
C LYS A 143 14.70 -23.89 -4.78
N ASP A 144 14.58 -24.67 -3.71
CA ASP A 144 15.61 -25.63 -3.36
C ASP A 144 15.67 -26.62 -4.53
N SER A 145 16.67 -26.43 -5.38
CA SER A 145 17.04 -27.36 -6.43
C SER A 145 17.52 -28.64 -5.76
N ILE A 146 16.65 -29.65 -5.76
CA ILE A 146 17.00 -31.05 -5.56
C ILE A 146 17.71 -31.54 -6.82
#